data_AF-A0ABD0WA73-F1
#
_entry.id   AF-A0ABD0WA73-F1
#
_cell.length_a   1.000
_cell.length_b   1.000
_cell.length_c   1.000
_cell.angle_alpha   90.00
_cell.angle_beta   90.00
_cell.angle_gamma   90.00
#
_symmetry.space_group_name_H-M   'P 1'
#
loop_
_entity.id
_entity.type
_entity.pdbx_description
1 polymer ?
#
loop_
_entity_poly.entity_id
_entity_poly.type
_entity_poly.pdbx_seq_one_letter_code
_entity_poly.pdbx_strand_id
1 'polypeptide(L)'
;MAEEKQSTQLEQFILLAKNYGLAKGPNNGYSQLLNVFAYGTYHKVLKDTLPPLTETQKKKLRHLTIINLAENMQVIPKSILLRDLEVDSVRELEDLLINAVHADVIRCKLDQCRQQLEVDSCIGRDIQSERLGDINSMLTQCGRLSRLLYLQVQPQ
;
A
#
# COMPACT_ATOMS: atom_id res chain seq x y z
N MET A 1 13.48 -7.98 16.68
CA MET A 1 14.36 -8.45 15.59
C MET A 1 13.66 -9.52 14.73
N ALA A 2 12.40 -9.31 14.32
CA ALA A 2 11.67 -10.29 13.49
C ALA A 2 10.94 -9.67 12.28
N GLU A 3 10.85 -8.34 12.18
CA GLU A 3 10.00 -7.68 11.17
C GLU A 3 10.76 -7.19 9.93
N GLU A 4 12.09 -7.16 9.92
CA GLU A 4 12.87 -6.68 8.76
C GLU A 4 13.04 -7.71 7.62
N LYS A 5 12.60 -8.95 7.81
CA LYS A 5 12.94 -10.07 6.89
C LYS A 5 11.95 -10.30 5.74
N GLN A 6 10.79 -9.66 5.76
CA GLN A 6 9.72 -9.90 4.78
C GLN A 6 9.74 -8.93 3.59
N SER A 7 10.19 -7.69 3.80
CA SER A 7 10.19 -6.64 2.75
C SER A 7 11.23 -6.89 1.65
N THR A 8 12.33 -7.62 1.95
CA THR A 8 13.38 -7.94 0.97
C THR A 8 13.05 -9.11 0.05
N GLN A 9 12.02 -9.91 0.35
CA GLN A 9 11.73 -11.12 -0.42
C GLN A 9 11.03 -10.81 -1.75
N LEU A 10 10.05 -9.90 -1.78
CA LEU A 10 9.26 -9.62 -2.98
C LEU A 10 10.04 -8.86 -4.07
N GLU A 11 10.85 -7.86 -3.70
CA GLU A 11 11.74 -7.20 -4.65
C GLU A 11 12.77 -8.18 -5.25
N GLN A 12 13.33 -9.07 -4.42
CA GLN A 12 14.19 -10.16 -4.90
C GLN A 12 13.44 -11.07 -5.86
N PHE A 13 12.18 -11.43 -5.59
CA PHE A 13 11.35 -12.24 -6.49
C PHE A 13 11.02 -11.51 -7.80
N ILE A 14 10.78 -10.20 -7.78
CA ILE A 14 10.51 -9.41 -8.98
C ILE A 14 11.78 -9.27 -9.82
N LEU A 15 12.92 -9.02 -9.20
CA LEU A 15 14.23 -9.00 -9.87
C LEU A 15 14.60 -10.39 -10.43
N LEU A 16 14.33 -11.46 -9.68
CA LEU A 16 14.47 -12.84 -10.18
C LEU A 16 13.58 -13.06 -11.39
N ALA A 17 12.28 -12.74 -11.32
CA ALA A 17 11.34 -12.96 -12.40
C ALA A 17 11.72 -12.17 -13.67
N LYS A 18 12.24 -10.95 -13.50
CA LYS A 18 12.82 -10.14 -14.59
C LYS A 18 14.09 -10.79 -15.16
N ASN A 19 15.00 -11.28 -14.31
CA ASN A 19 16.23 -11.96 -14.73
C ASN A 19 16.01 -13.32 -15.41
N TYR A 20 14.97 -14.07 -15.01
CA TYR A 20 14.59 -15.35 -15.61
C TYR A 20 13.76 -15.20 -16.90
N GLY A 21 13.65 -13.99 -17.46
CA GLY A 21 13.05 -13.76 -18.78
C GLY A 21 11.51 -13.85 -18.84
N LEU A 22 10.84 -13.95 -17.68
CA LEU A 22 9.37 -14.02 -17.61
C LEU A 22 8.70 -12.72 -18.05
N ALA A 23 9.43 -11.61 -18.07
CA ALA A 23 8.96 -10.30 -18.55
C ALA A 23 8.77 -10.22 -20.09
N LYS A 24 9.34 -11.16 -20.86
CA LYS A 24 9.24 -11.16 -22.35
C LYS A 24 8.67 -12.45 -22.94
N GLY A 25 8.36 -13.44 -22.11
CA GLY A 25 7.80 -14.72 -22.54
C GLY A 25 6.26 -14.74 -22.64
N PRO A 26 5.66 -15.89 -23.02
CA PRO A 26 4.20 -16.07 -23.07
C PRO A 26 3.48 -15.84 -21.72
N ASN A 27 4.24 -15.83 -20.61
CA ASN A 27 3.74 -15.57 -19.25
C ASN A 27 3.83 -14.09 -18.81
N ASN A 28 3.99 -13.16 -19.76
CA ASN A 28 4.04 -11.71 -19.49
C ASN A 28 2.90 -11.22 -18.57
N GLY A 29 1.69 -11.78 -18.72
CA GLY A 29 0.55 -11.45 -17.86
C GLY A 29 0.80 -11.67 -16.35
N TYR A 30 1.57 -12.70 -15.97
CA TYR A 30 1.94 -12.93 -14.56
C TYR A 30 3.02 -11.96 -14.07
N SER A 31 3.94 -11.53 -14.94
CA SER A 31 4.93 -10.50 -14.60
C SER A 31 4.26 -9.15 -14.38
N GLN A 32 3.29 -8.80 -15.21
CA GLN A 32 2.45 -7.62 -15.02
C GLN A 32 1.64 -7.72 -13.73
N LEU A 33 1.08 -8.90 -13.42
CA LEU A 33 0.35 -9.11 -12.19
C LEU A 33 1.23 -8.87 -10.95
N LEU A 34 2.44 -9.43 -10.92
CA LEU A 34 3.41 -9.20 -9.83
C LEU A 34 3.73 -7.71 -9.67
N ASN A 35 3.90 -6.99 -10.78
CA ASN A 35 4.16 -5.56 -10.75
C ASN A 35 2.97 -4.76 -10.18
N VAL A 36 1.74 -5.21 -10.45
CA VAL A 36 0.52 -4.62 -9.87
C VAL A 36 0.39 -4.94 -8.38
N PHE A 37 0.76 -6.13 -7.93
CA PHE A 37 0.80 -6.46 -6.51
C PHE A 37 1.82 -5.61 -5.74
N ALA A 38 3.01 -5.40 -6.30
CA ALA A 38 4.03 -4.58 -5.65
C ALA A 38 3.65 -3.10 -5.64
N TYR A 39 3.29 -2.52 -6.79
CA TYR A 39 3.21 -1.06 -6.94
C TYR A 39 1.86 -0.53 -7.46
N GLY A 40 0.93 -1.42 -7.82
CA GLY A 40 -0.35 -1.04 -8.41
C GLY A 40 -1.50 -0.89 -7.42
N THR A 41 -2.63 -0.42 -7.94
CA THR A 41 -3.92 -0.34 -7.28
C THR A 41 -4.95 -1.25 -7.96
N TYR A 42 -5.99 -1.64 -7.24
CA TYR A 42 -7.03 -2.55 -7.73
C TYR A 42 -7.63 -2.11 -9.08
N HIS A 43 -7.87 -0.81 -9.27
CA HIS A 43 -8.39 -0.26 -10.52
C HIS A 43 -7.49 -0.50 -11.75
N LYS A 44 -6.18 -0.68 -11.56
CA LYS A 44 -5.23 -0.99 -12.66
C LYS A 44 -5.37 -2.44 -13.13
N VAL A 45 -5.77 -3.35 -12.24
CA VAL A 45 -6.00 -4.78 -12.52
C VAL A 45 -7.15 -4.98 -13.50
N LEU A 46 -8.15 -4.11 -13.48
CA LEU A 46 -9.37 -4.23 -14.28
C LEU A 46 -9.18 -3.76 -15.73
N LYS A 47 -8.15 -2.96 -15.99
CA LYS A 47 -7.88 -2.39 -17.31
C LYS A 47 -6.89 -3.21 -18.13
N ASP A 48 -6.03 -4.00 -17.48
CA ASP A 48 -5.03 -4.81 -18.15
C ASP A 48 -5.54 -6.24 -18.39
N THR A 49 -5.17 -6.86 -19.53
CA THR A 49 -5.41 -8.27 -19.91
C THR A 49 -4.65 -9.23 -18.99
N LEU A 50 -4.98 -9.21 -17.70
CA LEU A 50 -4.39 -10.03 -16.66
C LEU A 50 -5.08 -11.40 -16.61
N PRO A 51 -4.36 -12.47 -16.23
CA PRO A 51 -4.97 -13.79 -16.04
C PRO A 51 -6.06 -13.75 -14.96
N PRO A 52 -7.05 -14.66 -15.02
CA PRO A 52 -8.18 -14.67 -14.08
C PRO A 52 -7.67 -14.82 -12.64
N LEU A 53 -8.10 -13.90 -11.77
CA LEU A 53 -7.72 -13.87 -10.37
C LEU A 53 -8.72 -14.62 -9.50
N THR A 54 -8.20 -15.40 -8.56
CA THR A 54 -9.01 -16.02 -7.51
C THR A 54 -9.57 -14.97 -6.56
N GLU A 55 -10.74 -15.20 -5.97
CA GLU A 55 -11.36 -14.29 -5.00
C GLU A 55 -10.42 -13.91 -3.85
N THR A 56 -9.59 -14.85 -3.37
CA THR A 56 -8.57 -14.57 -2.35
C THR A 56 -7.52 -13.55 -2.82
N GLN A 57 -7.11 -13.61 -4.08
CA GLN A 57 -6.14 -12.66 -4.66
C GLN A 57 -6.76 -11.28 -4.85
N LYS A 58 -8.02 -11.20 -5.26
CA LYS A 58 -8.77 -9.94 -5.34
C LYS A 58 -8.89 -9.27 -3.97
N LYS A 59 -9.23 -10.04 -2.92
CA LYS A 59 -9.27 -9.54 -1.54
C LYS A 59 -7.93 -8.97 -1.10
N LYS A 60 -6.81 -9.67 -1.37
CA LYS A 60 -5.46 -9.15 -1.08
C LYS A 60 -5.16 -7.85 -1.84
N LEU A 61 -5.51 -7.75 -3.12
CA LEU A 61 -5.32 -6.51 -3.89
C LEU A 61 -6.15 -5.34 -3.33
N ARG A 62 -7.37 -5.62 -2.87
CA ARG A 62 -8.20 -4.64 -2.17
C ARG A 62 -7.51 -4.16 -0.89
N HIS A 63 -6.99 -5.06 -0.06
CA HIS A 63 -6.20 -4.70 1.13
C HIS A 63 -4.98 -3.83 0.79
N LEU A 64 -4.20 -4.20 -0.23
CA LEU A 64 -3.05 -3.41 -0.68
C LEU A 64 -3.45 -2.03 -1.21
N THR A 65 -4.64 -1.91 -1.81
CA THR A 65 -5.18 -0.62 -2.26
C THR A 65 -5.58 0.26 -1.08
N ILE A 66 -6.16 -0.32 -0.02
CA ILE A 66 -6.45 0.40 1.23
C ILE A 66 -5.16 0.96 1.84
N ILE A 67 -4.08 0.17 1.89
CA ILE A 67 -2.77 0.65 2.39
C ILE A 67 -2.27 1.83 1.57
N ASN A 68 -2.32 1.74 0.24
CA ASN A 68 -1.87 2.83 -0.63
C ASN A 68 -2.72 4.10 -0.43
N LEU A 69 -4.02 3.97 -0.13
CA LEU A 69 -4.86 5.12 0.24
C LEU A 69 -4.48 5.69 1.62
N ALA A 70 -4.23 4.81 2.60
CA ALA A 70 -3.78 5.16 3.94
C ALA A 70 -2.42 5.87 3.97
N GLU A 71 -1.50 5.53 3.07
CA GLU A 71 -0.20 6.21 2.93
C GLU A 71 -0.36 7.67 2.47
N ASN A 72 -1.42 7.97 1.70
CA ASN A 72 -1.65 9.31 1.15
C ASN A 72 -2.64 10.15 1.99
N MET A 73 -3.57 9.50 2.71
CA MET A 73 -4.63 10.17 3.46
C MET A 73 -4.86 9.49 4.82
N GLN A 74 -4.76 10.28 5.89
CA GLN A 74 -5.07 9.82 7.25
C GLN A 74 -6.58 9.72 7.52
N VAL A 75 -7.41 10.46 6.79
CA VAL A 75 -8.87 10.41 6.92
C VAL A 75 -9.47 10.12 5.55
N ILE A 76 -10.01 8.91 5.39
CA ILE A 76 -10.51 8.41 4.10
C ILE A 76 -12.03 8.27 4.16
N PRO A 77 -12.80 9.02 3.36
CA PRO A 77 -14.23 8.81 3.23
C PRO A 77 -14.58 7.42 2.70
N LYS A 78 -15.61 6.79 3.26
CA LYS A 78 -16.13 5.49 2.78
C LYS A 78 -16.50 5.52 1.29
N SER A 79 -16.95 6.66 0.76
CA SER A 79 -17.27 6.82 -0.67
C SER A 79 -16.06 6.63 -1.59
N ILE A 80 -14.88 7.04 -1.16
CA ILE A 80 -13.63 6.82 -1.90
C ILE A 80 -13.25 5.35 -1.83
N LEU A 81 -13.34 4.74 -0.64
CA LEU A 81 -13.06 3.31 -0.47
C LEU A 81 -13.98 2.44 -1.33
N LEU A 82 -15.28 2.69 -1.34
CA LEU A 82 -16.25 1.94 -2.16
C LEU A 82 -15.91 2.04 -3.66
N ARG A 83 -15.52 3.24 -4.12
CA ARG A 83 -15.14 3.49 -5.51
C ARG A 83 -13.85 2.76 -5.89
N ASP A 84 -12.80 2.92 -5.10
CA ASP A 84 -11.46 2.43 -5.45
C ASP A 84 -11.31 0.91 -5.26
N LEU A 85 -12.14 0.31 -4.39
CA LEU A 85 -12.17 -1.13 -4.12
C LEU A 85 -13.21 -1.87 -4.98
N GLU A 86 -14.05 -1.13 -5.71
CA GLU A 86 -15.24 -1.61 -6.43
C GLU A 86 -16.09 -2.54 -5.56
N VAL A 87 -16.57 -1.98 -4.45
CA VAL A 87 -17.45 -2.66 -3.50
C VAL A 87 -18.75 -1.88 -3.44
N ASP A 88 -19.87 -2.56 -3.70
CA ASP A 88 -21.20 -1.93 -3.70
C ASP A 88 -21.82 -1.86 -2.30
N SER A 89 -21.41 -2.77 -1.41
CA SER A 89 -21.99 -2.90 -0.07
C SER A 89 -21.08 -2.35 1.02
N VAL A 90 -21.61 -1.45 1.84
CA VAL A 90 -20.91 -0.94 3.03
C VAL A 90 -20.51 -2.08 3.98
N ARG A 91 -21.33 -3.15 4.07
CA ARG A 91 -21.01 -4.31 4.90
C ARG A 91 -19.77 -5.05 4.41
N GLU A 92 -19.67 -5.27 3.10
CA GLU A 92 -18.51 -5.93 2.51
C GLU A 92 -17.25 -5.08 2.70
N LEU A 93 -17.36 -3.75 2.58
CA LEU A 93 -16.27 -2.84 2.88
C LEU A 93 -15.82 -2.95 4.35
N GLU A 94 -16.76 -2.94 5.29
CA GLU A 94 -16.47 -3.08 6.72
C GLU A 94 -15.84 -4.43 7.04
N ASP A 95 -16.33 -5.52 6.46
CA ASP A 95 -15.71 -6.85 6.60
C ASP A 95 -14.28 -6.88 6.04
N LEU A 96 -14.02 -6.22 4.91
CA LEU A 96 -12.67 -6.11 4.35
C LEU A 96 -11.73 -5.33 5.27
N LEU A 97 -12.22 -4.23 5.86
CA LEU A 97 -11.46 -3.42 6.81
C LEU A 97 -11.18 -4.19 8.11
N ILE A 98 -12.17 -4.91 8.65
CA ILE A 98 -11.99 -5.77 9.83
C ILE A 98 -10.93 -6.83 9.56
N ASN A 99 -10.98 -7.48 8.38
CA ASN A 99 -9.97 -8.45 7.99
C ASN A 99 -8.57 -7.82 7.86
N ALA A 100 -8.47 -6.58 7.37
CA ALA A 100 -7.20 -5.87 7.25
C ALA A 100 -6.60 -5.53 8.63
N VAL A 101 -7.44 -5.06 9.56
CA VAL A 101 -7.04 -4.81 10.96
C VAL A 101 -6.64 -6.11 11.64
N HIS A 102 -7.41 -7.18 11.45
CA HIS A 102 -7.12 -8.47 12.05
C HIS A 102 -5.81 -9.10 11.52
N ALA A 103 -5.42 -8.78 10.28
CA ALA A 103 -4.15 -9.19 9.69
C ALA A 103 -2.98 -8.25 10.06
N ASP A 104 -3.17 -7.30 10.98
CA ASP A 104 -2.20 -6.28 11.37
C ASP A 104 -1.64 -5.44 10.20
N VAL A 105 -2.42 -5.33 9.12
CA VAL A 105 -2.04 -4.57 7.92
C VAL A 105 -2.25 -3.07 8.13
N ILE A 106 -3.31 -2.70 8.85
CA ILE A 106 -3.70 -1.32 9.12
C ILE A 106 -4.19 -1.17 10.55
N ARG A 107 -3.78 -0.08 11.20
CA ARG A 107 -4.36 0.41 12.46
C ARG A 107 -5.22 1.62 12.13
N CYS A 108 -6.52 1.49 12.33
CA CYS A 108 -7.49 2.51 11.99
C CYS A 108 -8.70 2.46 12.92
N LYS A 109 -9.43 3.57 12.95
CA LYS A 109 -10.71 3.71 13.62
C LYS A 109 -11.80 4.05 12.61
N LEU A 110 -12.93 3.38 12.73
CA LEU A 110 -14.09 3.63 11.89
C LEU A 110 -15.00 4.67 12.55
N ASP A 111 -15.16 5.84 11.93
CA ASP A 111 -16.19 6.81 12.32
C ASP A 111 -17.45 6.58 11.48
N GLN A 112 -18.44 5.93 12.10
CA GLN A 112 -19.70 5.62 11.46
C GLN A 112 -20.64 6.83 11.36
N CYS A 113 -20.49 7.85 12.20
CA CYS A 113 -21.28 9.08 12.11
C CYS A 113 -20.84 9.91 10.90
N ARG A 114 -19.53 10.03 10.68
CA ARG A 114 -18.94 10.81 9.58
C ARG A 114 -18.71 9.99 8.31
N GLN A 115 -18.94 8.67 8.36
CA GLN A 115 -18.69 7.74 7.26
C GLN A 115 -17.24 7.83 6.76
N GLN A 116 -16.30 7.85 7.71
CA GLN A 116 -14.86 8.03 7.46
C GLN A 116 -14.05 6.96 8.17
N LEU A 117 -12.91 6.63 7.59
CA LEU A 117 -11.87 5.80 8.17
C LEU A 117 -10.73 6.71 8.61
N GLU A 118 -10.45 6.73 9.91
CA GLU A 118 -9.29 7.42 10.47
C GLU A 118 -8.16 6.41 10.59
N VAL A 119 -7.03 6.68 9.93
CA VAL A 119 -5.88 5.78 9.87
C VAL A 119 -4.78 6.31 10.78
N ASP A 120 -4.42 5.51 11.78
CA ASP A 120 -3.32 5.84 12.71
C ASP A 120 -1.97 5.42 12.12
N SER A 121 -1.91 4.23 11.52
CA SER A 121 -0.71 3.73 10.84
C SER A 121 -1.06 2.55 9.95
N CYS A 122 -0.24 2.31 8.94
CA CYS A 122 -0.34 1.14 8.07
C CYS A 122 1.05 0.52 7.88
N ILE A 123 1.09 -0.74 7.46
CA ILE A 123 2.33 -1.35 7.00
C ILE A 123 2.78 -0.66 5.70
N GLY A 124 4.08 -0.45 5.53
CA GLY A 124 4.62 0.09 4.29
C GLY A 124 4.56 -0.95 3.18
N ARG A 125 4.14 -0.53 1.98
CA ARG A 125 4.24 -1.35 0.76
C ARG A 125 5.66 -1.33 0.16
N ASP A 126 5.89 -2.21 -0.82
CA ASP A 126 7.12 -2.21 -1.62
C ASP A 126 7.36 -0.83 -2.25
N ILE A 127 8.60 -0.36 -2.18
CA ILE A 127 9.00 0.98 -2.65
C ILE A 127 9.76 0.82 -3.96
N GLN A 128 9.39 1.58 -4.99
CA GLN A 128 10.18 1.58 -6.22
C GLN A 128 11.54 2.23 -5.98
N SER A 129 12.59 1.70 -6.60
CA SER A 129 13.94 2.26 -6.49
C SER A 129 14.02 3.73 -6.89
N GLU A 130 13.13 4.20 -7.78
CA GLU A 130 13.06 5.62 -8.14
C GLU A 130 12.59 6.52 -6.99
N ARG A 131 11.75 6.00 -6.08
CA ARG A 131 11.20 6.75 -4.94
C ARG A 131 12.13 6.80 -3.71
N LEU A 132 13.23 6.04 -3.72
CA LEU A 132 14.21 6.08 -2.63
C LEU A 132 14.84 7.48 -2.49
N GLY A 133 15.01 8.20 -3.60
CA GLY A 133 15.50 9.59 -3.60
C GLY A 133 14.55 10.55 -2.89
N ASP A 134 13.24 10.37 -3.10
CA ASP A 134 12.20 11.18 -2.46
C ASP A 134 12.18 10.94 -0.95
N ILE A 135 12.23 9.67 -0.53
CA ILE A 135 12.28 9.29 0.88
C ILE A 135 13.51 9.88 1.57
N ASN A 136 14.69 9.76 0.95
CA ASN A 136 15.92 10.35 1.50
C ASN A 136 15.81 11.89 1.63
N SER A 137 15.18 12.53 0.64
CA SER A 137 14.94 13.98 0.66
C SER A 137 13.99 14.38 1.80
N MET A 138 12.90 13.64 2.00
CA MET A 138 11.94 13.86 3.09
C MET A 138 12.58 13.63 4.47
N LEU A 139 13.35 12.56 4.65
CA LEU A 139 14.08 12.26 5.88
C LEU A 139 15.11 13.35 6.20
N THR A 140 15.88 13.78 5.20
CA THR A 140 16.87 14.86 5.33
C THR A 140 16.19 16.19 5.69
N GLN A 141 15.03 16.49 5.10
CA GLN A 141 14.25 17.68 5.44
C GLN A 141 13.71 17.61 6.87
N CYS A 142 13.15 16.48 7.28
CA CYS A 142 12.65 16.27 8.64
C CYS A 142 13.76 16.43 9.68
N GLY A 143 14.94 15.84 9.45
CA GLY A 143 16.10 15.98 10.33
C GLY A 143 16.66 17.41 10.41
N ARG A 144 16.51 18.21 9.35
CA ARG A 144 16.86 19.64 9.38
C ARG A 144 15.86 20.44 10.22
N LEU A 145 14.57 20.22 10.04
CA LEU A 145 13.53 20.92 10.79
C LEU A 145 13.60 20.62 12.29
N SER A 146 13.80 19.37 12.68
CA SER A 146 13.94 19.00 14.10
C SER A 146 15.17 19.67 14.73
N ARG A 147 16.29 19.74 14.02
CA ARG A 147 17.51 20.43 14.48
C ARG A 147 17.30 21.94 14.63
N LEU A 148 16.61 22.58 13.68
CA LEU A 148 16.31 24.01 13.76
C LEU A 148 15.38 24.34 14.93
N LEU A 149 14.33 23.56 15.14
CA LEU A 149 13.45 23.70 16.30
C LEU A 149 14.21 23.52 17.62
N TYR A 150 15.09 22.53 17.69
CA TYR A 150 15.91 22.30 18.88
C TYR A 150 16.82 23.48 19.21
N LEU A 151 17.43 24.10 18.20
CA LEU A 151 18.28 25.29 18.37
C LEU A 151 17.50 26.54 18.77
N GLN A 152 16.21 26.65 18.41
CA GLN A 152 15.36 27.76 18.83
C GLN A 152 14.82 27.64 20.26
N VAL A 153 14.85 26.44 20.85
CA VAL A 153 14.32 26.17 22.20
C VAL A 153 15.40 26.27 23.29
N GLN A 154 16.69 26.36 22.94
CA GLN A 154 17.76 26.55 23.92
C GLN A 154 17.71 27.99 24.48
N PRO A 155 17.48 28.21 25.78
CA PRO A 155 17.60 29.52 26.39
C PRO A 155 19.08 29.96 26.42
N GLN A 156 19.32 31.26 26.25
CA GLN A 156 20.65 31.88 26.42
C GLN A 156 21.15 31.79 27.86
#